data_AF-A0A833G7S5-F1
#
_entry.id   AF-A0A833G7S5-F1
#
_cell.length_a   1.000
_cell.length_b   1.000
_cell.length_c   1.000
_cell.angle_alpha   90.00
_cell.angle_beta   90.00
_cell.angle_gamma   90.00
#
_symmetry.space_group_name_H-M   'P 1'
#
loop_
_entity.id
_entity.type
_entity.pdbx_description
1 polymer ?
#
loop_
_entity_poly.entity_id
_entity_poly.type
_entity_poly.pdbx_seq_one_letter_code
_entity_poly.pdbx_strand_id
1 'polypeptide(L)'
;MVSMAALVLSCFALAGGSATAGTAEQAAIRDGCVKSLNWTAAACQCFADKAGELNDGQQAFLAATLNNQKGAVAEFAMALPQSDIMAATMFPTKAGPACQ
;
A
#
# COMPACT_ATOMS: atom_id res chain seq x y z
N MET A 1 47.51 -18.23 22.61
CA MET A 1 47.78 -17.42 21.41
C MET A 1 46.45 -17.24 20.67
N VAL A 2 46.00 -15.99 20.54
CA VAL A 2 45.05 -15.41 19.54
C VAL A 2 43.81 -16.26 19.19
N SER A 3 42.62 -16.02 19.76
CA SER A 3 41.64 -14.94 19.49
C SER A 3 41.07 -14.92 18.06
N MET A 4 39.73 -15.00 17.96
CA MET A 4 38.78 -14.54 16.90
C MET A 4 37.59 -15.52 16.89
N ALA A 5 36.48 -15.33 17.61
CA ALA A 5 35.55 -14.20 17.57
C ALA A 5 35.22 -13.77 16.13
N ALA A 6 34.36 -14.54 15.47
CA ALA A 6 33.61 -14.07 14.31
C ALA A 6 32.13 -13.98 14.70
N LEU A 7 31.81 -12.86 15.37
CA LEU A 7 30.50 -12.25 15.34
C LEU A 7 30.14 -12.03 13.85
N VAL A 8 29.25 -12.85 13.29
CA VAL A 8 28.45 -12.42 12.14
C VAL A 8 27.22 -11.73 12.70
N LEU A 9 27.47 -10.53 13.21
CA LEU A 9 26.49 -9.49 13.46
C LEU A 9 26.16 -8.87 12.09
N SER A 10 24.88 -8.52 11.89
CA SER A 10 24.38 -7.65 10.80
C SER A 10 24.23 -8.38 9.46
N CYS A 11 23.05 -8.55 8.89
CA CYS A 11 22.11 -7.48 8.60
C CYS A 11 20.68 -7.90 8.94
N PHE A 12 20.07 -7.22 9.91
CA PHE A 12 18.68 -6.82 9.74
C PHE A 12 18.65 -6.04 8.44
N ALA A 13 18.23 -6.68 7.36
CA ALA A 13 17.68 -5.98 6.23
C ALA A 13 16.40 -5.30 6.75
N LEU A 14 16.57 -4.16 7.42
CA LEU A 14 15.62 -3.08 7.23
C LEU A 14 15.58 -2.92 5.71
N ALA A 15 14.54 -3.46 5.10
CA ALA A 15 14.09 -3.02 3.80
C ALA A 15 13.59 -1.57 3.96
N GLY A 16 14.49 -0.66 4.33
CA GLY A 16 14.43 0.75 4.03
C GLY A 16 14.78 0.92 2.56
N GLY A 17 14.01 0.26 1.71
CA GLY A 17 14.00 0.56 0.29
C GLY A 17 13.03 1.71 0.13
N SER A 18 13.55 2.93 0.02
CA SER A 18 12.83 4.05 -0.58
C SER A 18 12.63 3.76 -2.08
N ALA A 19 11.93 2.68 -2.39
CA ALA A 19 11.41 2.40 -3.71
C ALA A 19 10.04 3.03 -3.74
N THR A 20 9.91 4.15 -4.45
CA THR A 20 8.65 4.67 -5.00
C THR A 20 7.39 4.01 -4.41
N ALA A 21 7.01 4.36 -3.18
CA ALA A 21 5.89 3.76 -2.46
C ALA A 21 4.52 4.16 -3.05
N GLY A 22 4.52 4.70 -4.27
CA GLY A 22 3.35 4.79 -5.12
C GLY A 22 3.24 3.62 -6.10
N THR A 23 4.34 3.15 -6.70
CA THR A 23 4.23 2.18 -7.81
C THR A 23 3.97 0.74 -7.34
N ALA A 24 4.55 0.35 -6.20
CA ALA A 24 4.28 -0.96 -5.60
C ALA A 24 2.86 -1.02 -5.03
N GLU A 25 2.43 0.07 -4.40
CA GLU A 25 1.11 0.26 -3.82
C GLU A 25 0.04 0.32 -4.92
N GLN A 26 0.30 1.00 -6.04
CA GLN A 26 -0.58 0.98 -7.21
C GLN A 26 -0.77 -0.42 -7.79
N ALA A 27 0.31 -1.21 -7.90
CA ALA A 27 0.20 -2.60 -8.32
C ALA A 27 -0.65 -3.43 -7.33
N ALA A 28 -0.45 -3.23 -6.02
CA ALA A 28 -1.24 -3.88 -4.98
C ALA A 28 -2.71 -3.41 -4.97
N ILE A 29 -2.98 -2.14 -5.27
CA ILE A 29 -4.33 -1.57 -5.42
C ILE A 29 -5.03 -2.20 -6.62
N ARG A 30 -4.36 -2.31 -7.77
CA ARG A 30 -4.90 -2.98 -8.96
C ARG A 30 -5.29 -4.42 -8.63
N ASP A 31 -4.36 -5.17 -8.04
CA ASP A 31 -4.58 -6.59 -7.73
C ASP A 31 -5.67 -6.78 -6.66
N GLY A 32 -5.71 -5.90 -5.65
CA GLY A 32 -6.75 -5.88 -4.63
C GLY A 32 -8.11 -5.49 -5.19
N CYS A 33 -8.17 -4.54 -6.12
CA CYS A 33 -9.38 -4.12 -6.81
C CYS A 33 -10.02 -5.29 -7.57
N VAL A 34 -9.23 -6.05 -8.34
CA VAL A 34 -9.74 -7.20 -9.10
C VAL A 34 -10.37 -8.24 -8.15
N LYS A 35 -9.73 -8.50 -7.00
CA LYS A 35 -10.19 -9.49 -6.03
C LYS A 35 -11.40 -9.04 -5.22
N SER A 36 -11.38 -7.80 -4.75
CA SER A 36 -12.32 -7.32 -3.73
C SER A 36 -13.50 -6.53 -4.30
N LEU A 37 -13.30 -5.87 -5.45
CA LEU A 37 -14.35 -5.10 -6.12
C LEU A 37 -14.95 -5.86 -7.31
N ASN A 38 -14.31 -6.94 -7.75
CA ASN A 38 -14.73 -7.75 -8.91
C ASN A 38 -14.88 -6.92 -10.19
N TRP A 39 -14.06 -5.88 -10.35
CA TRP A 39 -14.01 -5.06 -11.57
C TRP A 39 -13.10 -5.70 -12.62
N THR A 40 -13.23 -5.23 -13.86
CA THR A 40 -12.33 -5.65 -14.94
C THR A 40 -10.89 -5.21 -14.67
N ALA A 41 -9.91 -5.93 -15.23
CA ALA A 41 -8.51 -5.55 -15.12
C ALA A 41 -8.24 -4.12 -15.64
N ALA A 42 -8.95 -3.70 -16.70
CA ALA A 42 -8.84 -2.35 -17.24
C ALA A 42 -9.37 -1.29 -16.28
N ALA A 43 -10.53 -1.55 -15.66
CA ALA A 43 -11.10 -0.66 -14.63
C ALA A 43 -10.18 -0.55 -13.41
N CYS A 44 -9.61 -1.66 -12.96
CA CYS A 44 -8.66 -1.66 -11.85
C CYS A 44 -7.31 -1.01 -12.18
N GLN A 45 -6.88 -1.05 -13.45
CA GLN A 45 -5.71 -0.29 -13.89
C GLN A 45 -6.00 1.21 -13.83
N CYS A 46 -7.13 1.68 -14.36
CA CYS A 46 -7.57 3.08 -14.23
C CYS A 46 -7.64 3.51 -12.75
N PHE A 47 -8.20 2.65 -11.90
CA PHE A 47 -8.33 2.92 -10.48
C PHE A 47 -6.98 3.05 -9.76
N ALA A 48 -6.03 2.18 -10.09
CA ALA A 48 -4.66 2.25 -9.58
C ALA A 48 -3.93 3.50 -10.09
N ASP A 49 -4.04 3.84 -11.38
CA ASP A 49 -3.43 5.04 -11.95
C ASP A 49 -3.96 6.29 -11.25
N LYS A 50 -5.28 6.34 -10.99
CA LYS A 50 -5.92 7.40 -10.21
C LYS A 50 -5.44 7.46 -8.76
N ALA A 51 -5.09 6.32 -8.16
CA ALA A 51 -4.58 6.30 -6.79
C ALA A 51 -3.21 6.97 -6.67
N GLY A 52 -2.52 7.24 -7.78
CA GLY A 52 -1.33 8.10 -7.79
C GLY A 52 -1.58 9.55 -7.38
N GLU A 53 -2.83 10.00 -7.31
CA GLU A 53 -3.22 11.30 -6.76
C GLU A 53 -3.17 11.32 -5.22
N LEU A 54 -3.09 10.15 -4.58
CA LEU A 54 -2.97 9.99 -3.12
C LEU A 54 -1.49 10.02 -2.69
N ASN A 55 -1.24 10.37 -1.44
CA ASN A 55 0.10 10.22 -0.86
C ASN A 55 0.43 8.75 -0.55
N ASP A 56 1.71 8.43 -0.35
CA ASP A 56 2.19 7.06 -0.14
C ASP A 56 1.47 6.33 1.01
N GLY A 57 1.21 7.02 2.13
CA GLY A 57 0.50 6.44 3.27
C GLY A 57 -0.96 6.10 2.97
N GLN A 58 -1.64 6.99 2.26
CA GLN A 58 -3.02 6.79 1.79
C GLN A 58 -3.10 5.62 0.80
N GLN A 59 -2.14 5.51 -0.13
CA GLN A 59 -2.05 4.40 -1.07
C GLN A 59 -1.79 3.07 -0.35
N ALA A 60 -0.86 3.03 0.60
CA ALA A 60 -0.56 1.84 1.38
C ALA A 60 -1.76 1.38 2.23
N PHE A 61 -2.49 2.31 2.86
CA PHE A 61 -3.74 2.01 3.58
C PHE A 61 -4.82 1.45 2.65
N LEU A 62 -5.01 2.07 1.49
CA LEU A 62 -5.98 1.61 0.49
C LEU A 62 -5.62 0.22 -0.04
N ALA A 63 -4.35 -0.01 -0.37
CA ALA A 63 -3.83 -1.31 -0.80
C ALA A 63 -4.09 -2.39 0.26
N ALA A 64 -3.76 -2.11 1.52
CA ALA A 64 -3.99 -3.03 2.64
C ALA A 64 -5.49 -3.35 2.82
N THR A 65 -6.35 -2.33 2.68
CA THR A 65 -7.80 -2.49 2.78
C THR A 65 -8.35 -3.36 1.65
N LEU A 66 -7.98 -3.06 0.39
CA LEU A 66 -8.41 -3.84 -0.78
C LEU A 66 -7.87 -5.27 -0.75
N ASN A 67 -6.72 -5.52 -0.14
CA ASN A 67 -6.14 -6.86 0.00
C ASN A 67 -6.52 -7.54 1.32
N ASN A 68 -7.42 -6.96 2.12
CA ASN A 68 -7.92 -7.50 3.38
C ASN A 68 -6.81 -7.81 4.41
N GLN A 69 -5.73 -7.02 4.40
CA GLN A 69 -4.58 -7.14 5.29
C GLN A 69 -4.86 -6.45 6.64
N LYS A 70 -5.72 -7.06 7.46
CA LYS A 70 -6.24 -6.44 8.70
C LYS A 70 -5.17 -5.91 9.66
N GLY A 71 -4.03 -6.59 9.78
CA GLY A 71 -2.90 -6.13 10.60
C GLY A 71 -2.32 -4.81 10.10
N ALA A 72 -2.00 -4.74 8.80
CA ALA A 72 -1.49 -3.52 8.17
C ALA A 72 -2.52 -2.38 8.21
N VAL A 73 -3.82 -2.68 8.00
CA VAL A 73 -4.90 -1.69 8.13
C VAL A 73 -4.92 -1.07 9.53
N ALA A 74 -4.77 -1.87 10.58
CA ALA A 74 -4.72 -1.37 11.96
C ALA A 74 -3.46 -0.53 12.22
N GLU A 75 -2.30 -0.97 11.72
CA GLU A 75 -1.04 -0.22 11.84
C GLU A 75 -1.14 1.15 11.16
N PHE A 76 -1.62 1.20 9.92
CA PHE A 76 -1.82 2.45 9.20
C PHE A 76 -2.89 3.35 9.85
N ALA A 77 -3.98 2.78 10.38
CA ALA A 77 -5.01 3.54 11.08
C ALA A 77 -4.49 4.22 12.37
N MET A 78 -3.44 3.68 12.99
CA MET A 78 -2.76 4.29 14.14
C MET A 78 -1.67 5.28 13.72
N ALA A 79 -1.02 5.05 12.59
CA ALA A 79 0.14 5.84 12.14
C ALA A 79 -0.24 7.07 11.30
N LEU A 80 -1.35 7.01 10.56
CA LEU A 80 -1.77 8.09 9.66
C LEU A 80 -2.72 9.07 10.36
N PRO A 81 -2.69 10.35 9.98
CA PRO A 81 -3.70 11.28 10.44
C PRO A 81 -5.09 10.87 9.96
N GLN A 82 -6.11 11.12 10.78
CA GLN A 82 -7.51 10.79 10.47
C GLN A 82 -7.97 11.34 9.11
N SER A 83 -7.49 12.52 8.70
CA SER A 83 -7.77 13.10 7.39
C SER A 83 -7.28 12.23 6.23
N ASP A 84 -6.13 11.58 6.38
CA ASP A 84 -5.56 10.72 5.34
C ASP A 84 -6.31 9.39 5.25
N ILE A 85 -6.67 8.82 6.40
CA ILE A 85 -7.53 7.63 6.45
C ILE A 85 -8.88 7.90 5.77
N MET A 86 -9.50 9.05 6.05
CA MET A 86 -10.74 9.45 5.39
C MET A 86 -10.56 9.66 3.89
N ALA A 87 -9.48 10.32 3.46
CA ALA A 87 -9.20 10.53 2.05
C ALA A 87 -9.06 9.20 1.28
N ALA A 88 -8.30 8.25 1.84
CA ALA A 88 -8.12 6.92 1.26
C ALA A 88 -9.43 6.09 1.27
N THR A 89 -10.22 6.17 2.34
CA THR A 89 -11.51 5.44 2.45
C THR A 89 -12.56 6.00 1.48
N MET A 90 -12.55 7.30 1.22
CA MET A 90 -13.44 7.97 0.26
C MET A 90 -12.94 7.89 -1.19
N PHE A 91 -11.73 7.42 -1.41
CA PHE A 91 -11.16 7.34 -2.75
C PHE A 91 -11.95 6.39 -3.68
N PRO A 92 -12.33 5.16 -3.27
CA PRO A 92 -13.18 4.27 -4.08
C PRO A 92 -14.48 4.91 -4.58
N THR A 93 -15.13 5.74 -3.75
CA THR A 93 -16.40 6.38 -4.13
C THR A 93 -16.20 7.58 -5.06
N LYS A 94 -15.05 8.25 -5.00
CA LYS A 94 -14.70 9.37 -5.88
C LYS A 94 -14.12 8.92 -7.23
N ALA A 95 -13.17 8.00 -7.20
CA ALA A 95 -12.45 7.54 -8.39
C ALA A 95 -13.16 6.38 -9.10
N GLY A 96 -13.92 5.55 -8.36
CA GLY A 96 -14.59 4.37 -8.91
C GLY A 96 -15.53 4.65 -10.08
N PRO A 97 -16.44 5.64 -10.01
CA PRO A 97 -17.35 5.95 -11.12
C PRO A 97 -16.66 6.41 -12.40
N ALA A 98 -15.42 6.90 -12.33
CA ALA A 98 -14.66 7.32 -13.50
C ALA A 98 -13.92 6.14 -14.19
N CYS A 99 -13.84 4.99 -13.53
CA CYS A 99 -13.07 3.82 -14.00
C CYS A 99 -13.93 2.57 -14.26
N GLN A 100 -15.18 2.54 -13.77
CA GLN A 100 -16.14 1.44 -13.99
C GLN A 100 -16.95 1.59 -15.27
#